data_AF-T0Q7K1-F1
#
_entry.id   AF-T0Q7K1-F1
#
_cell.length_a   1.000
_cell.length_b   1.000
_cell.length_c   1.000
_cell.angle_alpha   90.00
_cell.angle_beta   90.00
_cell.angle_gamma   90.00
#
_symmetry.space_group_name_H-M   'P 1'
#
loop_
_entity.id
_entity.type
_entity.pdbx_description
1 polymer ?
#
loop_
_entity_poly.entity_id
_entity_poly.type
_entity_poly.pdbx_seq_one_letter_code
_entity_poly.pdbx_strand_id
1 'polypeptide(L)'
;MDEERTALLYAVSAICDASATQDFMDVENGIKAKARPSASKETLQILTDVVLKQVDLVAVDLQQFAQHAGRKKISAEDVLLCARRQPDLAATLQEYHRANFLGSATRKRKDRS
;
A
#
# COMPACT_ATOMS: atom_id res chain seq x y z
N MET A 1 17.80 2.16 11.34
CA MET A 1 17.97 0.82 10.73
C MET A 1 17.26 -0.28 11.52
N ASP A 2 17.70 -0.67 12.72
CA ASP A 2 17.08 -1.81 13.45
C ASP A 2 15.65 -1.53 13.94
N GLU A 3 15.37 -0.31 14.39
CA GLU A 3 14.02 0.09 14.83
C GLU A 3 13.02 0.09 13.67
N GLU A 4 13.37 0.70 12.54
CA GLU A 4 12.53 0.76 11.33
C GLU A 4 12.25 -0.64 10.78
N ARG A 5 13.27 -1.51 10.75
CA ARG A 5 13.11 -2.91 10.35
C ARG A 5 12.16 -3.66 11.26
N THR A 6 12.24 -3.43 12.58
CA THR A 6 11.36 -4.06 13.57
C THR A 6 9.92 -3.59 13.40
N ALA A 7 9.70 -2.29 13.21
CA ALA A 7 8.37 -1.74 12.94
C ALA A 7 7.78 -2.30 11.64
N LEU A 8 8.61 -2.42 10.59
CA LEU A 8 8.17 -2.97 9.31
C LEU A 8 7.84 -4.46 9.42
N LEU A 9 8.64 -5.25 10.13
CA LEU A 9 8.36 -6.66 10.39
C LEU A 9 7.02 -6.85 11.09
N TYR A 10 6.72 -6.01 12.09
CA TYR A 10 5.43 -6.04 12.78
C TYR A 10 4.27 -5.77 11.82
N ALA A 11 4.37 -4.73 10.99
CA ALA A 11 3.35 -4.39 10.01
C ALA A 11 3.16 -5.50 8.95
N VAL A 12 4.26 -6.06 8.43
CA VAL A 12 4.24 -7.17 7.48
C VAL A 12 3.56 -8.40 8.09
N SER A 13 3.90 -8.76 9.33
CA SER A 13 3.23 -9.87 10.04
C SER A 13 1.73 -9.63 10.15
N ALA A 14 1.32 -8.44 10.61
CA ALA A 14 -0.10 -8.10 10.77
C ALA A 14 -0.88 -8.16 9.45
N ILE A 15 -0.28 -7.70 8.35
CA ILE A 15 -0.89 -7.77 7.01
C ILE A 15 -0.99 -9.22 6.52
N CYS A 16 0.05 -10.03 6.71
CA CYS A 16 0.04 -11.44 6.33
C CYS A 16 -1.00 -12.23 7.11
N ASP A 17 -1.12 -11.98 8.43
CA ASP A 17 -2.12 -12.64 9.29
C ASP A 17 -3.55 -12.23 8.91
N ALA A 18 -3.78 -10.94 8.62
CA ALA A 18 -5.08 -10.46 8.14
C ALA A 18 -5.46 -11.07 6.78
N SER A 19 -4.50 -11.18 5.86
CA SER A 19 -4.71 -11.78 4.53
C SER A 19 -5.03 -13.27 4.63
N ALA A 20 -4.34 -14.01 5.51
CA ALA A 20 -4.62 -15.43 5.76
C ALA A 20 -6.03 -15.65 6.34
N THR A 21 -6.55 -14.67 7.10
CA THR A 21 -7.91 -14.71 7.67
C THR A 21 -8.97 -14.36 6.61
N GLN A 22 -8.72 -13.37 5.75
CA GLN A 22 -9.63 -12.99 4.66
C GLN A 22 -9.84 -14.14 3.67
N ASP A 23 -8.75 -14.81 3.24
CA ASP A 23 -8.81 -16.00 2.39
C ASP A 23 -9.66 -17.14 3.01
N PHE A 24 -9.81 -17.17 4.34
CA PHE A 24 -10.66 -18.15 5.03
C PHE A 24 -12.14 -17.79 4.97
N MET A 25 -12.48 -16.49 5.05
CA MET A 25 -13.88 -16.01 5.01
C MET A 25 -14.51 -16.14 3.62
N ASP A 26 -13.72 -15.98 2.55
CA ASP A 26 -14.22 -16.13 1.17
C ASP A 26 -14.55 -17.60 0.81
N VAL A 27 -13.95 -18.57 1.51
CA VAL A 27 -14.16 -20.01 1.23
C VAL A 27 -15.30 -20.63 2.07
N GLU A 28 -15.71 -19.97 3.15
CA GLU A 28 -16.83 -20.44 4.00
C GLU A 28 -18.19 -20.46 3.25
N ASN A 29 -18.28 -19.80 2.09
CA ASN A 29 -19.45 -19.83 1.20
C ASN A 29 -19.55 -21.07 0.28
N GLY A 30 -18.72 -22.11 0.43
CA GLY A 30 -18.80 -23.25 -0.50
C GLY A 30 -18.31 -24.63 -0.05
N ILE A 31 -17.10 -24.79 0.49
CA ILE A 31 -16.52 -26.11 0.79
C ILE A 31 -15.53 -25.94 1.93
N LYS A 32 -15.57 -26.79 2.97
CA LYS A 32 -14.70 -26.73 4.16
C LYS A 32 -13.21 -26.55 3.79
N ALA A 33 -12.72 -25.32 3.75
CA ALA A 33 -11.31 -25.05 3.52
C ALA A 33 -10.52 -25.26 4.80
N LYS A 34 -9.47 -26.06 4.68
CA LYS A 34 -8.41 -26.18 5.67
C LYS A 34 -7.77 -24.80 5.82
N ALA A 35 -7.70 -24.28 7.05
CA ALA A 35 -7.04 -23.01 7.35
C ALA A 35 -5.66 -22.96 6.69
N ARG A 36 -5.39 -21.91 5.91
CA ARG A 36 -4.08 -21.71 5.28
C ARG A 36 -3.07 -21.48 6.41
N PRO A 37 -1.93 -22.21 6.45
CA PRO A 37 -0.95 -22.01 7.51
C PRO A 37 -0.42 -20.58 7.47
N SER A 38 -0.19 -20.01 8.66
CA SER A 38 0.45 -18.70 8.79
C SER A 38 1.81 -18.69 8.10
N ALA A 39 2.22 -17.51 7.62
CA ALA A 39 3.52 -17.34 6.99
C ALA A 39 4.64 -17.74 7.97
N SER A 40 5.66 -18.46 7.48
CA SER A 40 6.79 -18.83 8.33
C SER A 40 7.56 -17.59 8.78
N LYS A 41 8.25 -17.69 9.92
CA LYS A 41 9.09 -16.60 10.44
C LYS A 41 10.12 -16.15 9.39
N GLU A 42 10.75 -17.09 8.70
CA GLU A 42 11.73 -16.82 7.65
C GLU A 42 11.10 -16.07 6.48
N THR A 43 9.89 -16.45 6.08
CA THR A 43 9.13 -15.76 5.03
C THR A 43 8.84 -14.32 5.42
N LEU A 44 8.42 -14.07 6.65
CA LEU A 44 8.16 -12.73 7.17
C LEU A 44 9.43 -11.87 7.20
N GLN A 45 10.58 -12.44 7.58
CA GLN A 45 11.87 -11.73 7.52
C GLN A 45 12.24 -11.36 6.08
N ILE A 46 12.15 -12.30 5.14
CA ILE A 46 12.48 -12.07 3.74
C ILE A 46 11.57 -11.01 3.14
N LEU A 47 10.26 -11.09 3.40
CA LEU A 47 9.30 -10.11 2.91
C LEU A 47 9.58 -8.71 3.47
N THR A 48 9.97 -8.62 4.74
CA THR A 48 10.42 -7.35 5.35
C THR A 48 11.62 -6.77 4.61
N ASP A 49 12.62 -7.59 4.30
CA ASP A 49 13.81 -7.13 3.57
C ASP A 49 13.50 -6.75 2.12
N VAL A 50 12.53 -7.40 1.47
CA VAL A 50 12.02 -7.03 0.15
C VAL A 50 11.33 -5.68 0.20
N VAL A 51 10.46 -5.45 1.19
CA VAL A 51 9.75 -4.18 1.33
C VAL A 51 10.72 -3.03 1.61
N LEU A 52 11.75 -3.23 2.45
CA LEU A 52 12.80 -2.22 2.67
C LEU A 52 13.46 -1.79 1.34
N LYS A 53 13.91 -2.76 0.54
CA LYS A 53 14.52 -2.46 -0.77
C LYS A 53 13.53 -1.77 -1.71
N GLN A 54 12.26 -2.15 -1.66
CA GLN A 54 11.23 -1.53 -2.49
C GLN A 54 10.96 -0.08 -2.07
N VAL A 55 11.00 0.24 -0.77
CA VAL A 55 10.86 1.62 -0.26
C VAL A 55 11.99 2.49 -0.80
N ASP A 56 13.23 2.00 -0.84
CA ASP A 56 14.36 2.75 -1.39
C ASP A 56 14.15 3.08 -2.88
N LEU A 57 13.71 2.10 -3.68
CA LEU A 57 13.43 2.30 -5.11
C LEU A 57 12.30 3.31 -5.31
N VAL A 58 11.20 3.18 -4.57
CA VAL A 58 10.04 4.09 -4.67
C VAL A 58 10.44 5.50 -4.23
N ALA A 59 11.24 5.65 -3.17
CA ALA A 59 11.68 6.96 -2.70
C ALA A 59 12.50 7.70 -3.76
N VAL A 60 13.43 7.00 -4.43
CA VAL A 60 14.24 7.57 -5.53
C VAL A 60 13.35 7.99 -6.70
N ASP A 61 12.44 7.12 -7.14
CA ASP A 61 11.53 7.42 -8.25
C ASP A 61 10.64 8.64 -7.94
N LEU A 62 10.04 8.70 -6.75
CA LEU A 62 9.19 9.81 -6.32
C LEU A 62 9.97 11.14 -6.29
N GLN A 63 11.20 11.12 -5.78
CA GLN A 63 12.05 12.30 -5.77
C GLN A 63 12.37 12.76 -7.19
N GLN A 64 12.72 11.84 -8.09
CA GLN A 64 13.02 12.15 -9.48
C GLN A 64 11.81 12.71 -10.24
N PHE A 65 10.62 12.18 -10.03
CA PHE A 65 9.40 12.71 -10.65
C PHE A 65 9.08 14.13 -10.17
N ALA A 66 9.17 14.39 -8.86
CA ALA A 66 8.97 15.73 -8.33
C ALA A 66 10.00 16.73 -8.89
N GLN A 67 11.28 16.32 -8.95
CA GLN A 67 12.36 17.14 -9.51
C GLN A 67 12.17 17.40 -11.01
N HIS A 68 11.76 16.39 -11.77
CA HIS A 68 11.47 16.53 -13.21
C HIS A 68 10.36 17.56 -13.47
N ALA A 69 9.37 17.64 -12.58
CA ALA A 69 8.30 18.65 -12.61
C ALA A 69 8.71 20.00 -11.99
N GLY A 70 9.98 20.21 -11.65
CA GLY A 70 10.47 21.45 -11.02
C GLY A 70 9.98 21.67 -9.59
N ARG A 71 9.43 20.65 -8.93
CA ARG A 71 8.87 20.72 -7.57
C ARG A 71 9.88 20.21 -6.54
N LYS A 72 9.88 20.84 -5.36
CA LYS A 72 10.63 20.36 -4.17
C LYS A 72 9.81 19.45 -3.25
N LYS A 73 8.49 19.38 -3.47
CA LYS A 73 7.55 18.58 -2.68
C LYS A 73 6.93 17.52 -3.58
N ILE A 74 6.91 16.28 -3.10
CA ILE A 74 6.21 15.15 -3.72
C ILE A 74 4.70 15.39 -3.62
N SER A 75 3.98 15.02 -4.68
CA SER A 75 2.54 15.18 -4.86
C SER A 75 1.89 13.83 -5.19
N ALA A 76 0.55 13.77 -5.18
CA ALA A 76 -0.18 12.56 -5.55
C ALA A 76 0.09 12.10 -7.00
N GLU A 77 0.37 13.04 -7.91
CA GLU A 77 0.71 12.73 -9.31
C GLU A 77 1.99 11.89 -9.42
N ASP A 78 2.98 12.14 -8.55
CA ASP A 78 4.24 11.38 -8.54
C ASP A 78 4.01 9.93 -8.10
N VAL A 79 3.12 9.71 -7.13
CA VAL A 79 2.72 8.37 -6.65
C VAL A 79 1.95 7.61 -7.72
N LEU A 80 1.01 8.27 -8.39
CA LEU A 80 0.28 7.67 -9.51
C LEU A 80 1.21 7.33 -10.68
N LEU A 81 2.20 8.19 -10.97
CA LEU A 81 3.20 7.94 -11.99
C LEU A 81 4.12 6.77 -11.62
N CYS A 82 4.48 6.62 -10.35
CA CYS A 82 5.27 5.47 -9.86
C CYS A 82 4.55 4.14 -10.11
N ALA A 83 3.22 4.10 -9.92
CA ALA A 83 2.40 2.90 -10.14
C ALA A 83 2.13 2.57 -11.63
N ARG A 84 2.58 3.39 -12.59
CA ARG A 84 2.21 3.29 -14.02
C ARG A 84 2.45 1.94 -14.70
N ARG A 85 3.39 1.14 -14.16
CA ARG A 85 3.75 -0.18 -14.73
C ARG A 85 2.76 -1.28 -14.36
N GLN A 86 1.89 -1.03 -13.37
CA GLN A 86 0.88 -1.97 -12.90
C GLN A 86 -0.50 -1.30 -13.01
N PRO A 87 -1.21 -1.47 -14.15
CA PRO A 87 -2.46 -0.77 -14.43
C PRO A 87 -3.52 -0.92 -13.33
N ASP A 88 -3.67 -2.11 -12.78
CA ASP A 88 -4.65 -2.39 -11.72
C ASP A 88 -4.33 -1.65 -10.43
N LEU A 89 -3.03 -1.54 -10.08
CA LEU A 89 -2.57 -0.77 -8.94
C LEU A 89 -2.80 0.73 -9.17
N ALA A 90 -2.47 1.23 -10.36
CA ALA A 90 -2.69 2.62 -10.72
C ALA A 90 -4.18 2.98 -10.63
N ALA A 91 -5.07 2.14 -11.15
CA ALA A 91 -6.53 2.33 -11.07
C ALA A 91 -7.01 2.33 -9.60
N THR A 92 -6.53 1.39 -8.78
CA THR A 92 -6.88 1.30 -7.35
C THR A 92 -6.44 2.57 -6.60
N LEU A 93 -5.22 3.05 -6.85
CA LEU A 93 -4.70 4.27 -6.23
C LEU A 93 -5.42 5.53 -6.70
N GLN A 94 -5.81 5.60 -7.97
CA GLN A 94 -6.63 6.71 -8.49
C GLN A 94 -7.99 6.77 -7.79
N GLU A 95 -8.66 5.62 -7.64
CA GLU A 95 -9.94 5.56 -6.94
C GLU A 95 -9.79 5.93 -5.46
N TYR A 96 -8.75 5.44 -4.79
CA TYR A 96 -8.43 5.84 -3.42
C TYR A 96 -8.19 7.35 -3.30
N HIS A 97 -7.45 7.95 -4.25
CA HIS A 97 -7.19 9.38 -4.28
C HIS A 97 -8.49 10.18 -4.44
N ARG A 98 -9.36 9.74 -5.35
CA ARG A 98 -10.67 10.35 -5.60
C ARG A 98 -11.57 10.30 -4.37
N ALA A 99 -11.70 9.13 -3.74
CA ALA A 99 -12.58 8.93 -2.59
C ALA A 99 -12.14 9.73 -1.36
N ASN A 100 -10.84 9.81 -1.09
CA ASN A 100 -10.32 10.36 0.16
C ASN A 100 -9.94 11.85 0.07
N PHE A 101 -9.44 12.31 -1.07
CA PHE A 101 -8.86 13.66 -1.18
C PHE A 101 -9.76 14.60 -2.00
N LEU A 102 -10.33 14.13 -3.11
CA LEU A 102 -11.23 14.93 -3.95
C LEU A 102 -12.65 14.99 -3.38
N GLY A 103 -13.13 13.92 -2.74
CA GLY A 103 -14.45 13.85 -2.09
C GLY A 103 -14.63 14.78 -0.88
N SER A 104 -13.55 15.36 -0.33
CA SER A 104 -13.63 16.32 0.79
C SER A 104 -14.03 17.74 0.35
N ALA A 105 -13.76 18.12 -0.90
CA ALA A 105 -14.05 19.45 -1.42
C ALA A 105 -15.55 19.73 -1.52
N THR A 106 -16.37 18.70 -1.74
CA THR A 106 -17.84 18.81 -1.79
C THR A 106 -18.45 18.96 -0.40
N ARG A 107 -17.87 18.38 0.65
CA ARG A 107 -18.34 18.54 2.04
C ARG A 107 -18.19 19.98 2.55
N LYS A 108 -17.10 20.67 2.20
CA LYS A 108 -16.89 22.09 2.57
C LYS A 108 -17.90 23.05 1.95
N ARG A 109 -18.54 22.70 0.82
CA ARG A 109 -19.56 23.55 0.17
C ARG A 109 -20.93 23.45 0.84
N LYS A 110 -21.27 22.30 1.43
CA LYS A 110 -22.57 22.07 2.09
C LYS A 110 -22.71 22.75 3.45
N ASP A 111 -21.59 23.05 4.13
CA ASP A 111 -21.55 23.70 5.45
C ASP A 111 -21.51 25.24 5.37
N ARG A 112 -21.62 25.81 4.17
CA ARG A 112 -21.65 27.27 3.94
C ARG A 112 -22.91 27.73 3.20
N SER A 113 -23.94 26.89 3.15
CA SER A 113 -25.24 27.17 2.49
C SER A 113 -26.36 27.19 3.52
#